data_AF-A0A251RTK4-F1
#
_entry.id   AF-A0A251RTK4-F1
#
_cell.length_a   1.000
_cell.length_b   1.000
_cell.length_c   1.000
_cell.angle_alpha   90.00
_cell.angle_beta   90.00
_cell.angle_gamma   90.00
#
_symmetry.space_group_name_H-M   'P 1'
#
loop_
_entity.id
_entity.type
_entity.pdbx_description
1 polymer ?
#
loop_
_entity_poly.entity_id
_entity_poly.type
_entity_poly.pdbx_seq_one_letter_code
_entity_poly.pdbx_strand_id
1 'polypeptide(L)' 'MIVHRDIKSANILLDNTWVAKIADFGLSKLQCTNQQGTTLITNNVAGTKVYLDPEYENTVGPNMDLDL' A
#
# COMPACT_ATOMS: atom_id res chain seq x y z
N MET A 1 2.90 12.57 -0.38
CA MET A 1 2.66 11.49 -1.37
C MET A 1 1.58 10.56 -0.84
N ILE A 2 0.71 10.02 -1.69
CA ILE A 2 -0.27 8.99 -1.29
C ILE A 2 0.21 7.64 -1.84
N VAL A 3 0.13 6.59 -1.02
CA VAL A 3 0.44 5.22 -1.44
C VAL A 3 -0.79 4.35 -1.28
N HIS A 4 -1.19 3.67 -2.37
CA HIS A 4 -2.48 2.98 -2.49
C HIS A 4 -2.58 1.69 -1.64
N ARG A 5 -1.48 0.94 -1.55
CA ARG A 5 -1.34 -0.34 -0.84
C ARG A 5 -2.19 -1.52 -1.32
N ASP A 6 -3.19 -1.33 -2.17
CA ASP A 6 -3.98 -2.45 -2.74
C ASP A 6 -4.18 -2.30 -4.26
N ILE A 7 -3.08 -2.32 -5.01
CA ILE A 7 -3.14 -2.29 -6.48
C ILE A 7 -3.46 -3.68 -7.00
N LYS A 8 -4.59 -3.81 -7.69
CA LYS A 8 -5.06 -5.03 -8.37
C LYS A 8 -5.95 -4.66 -9.55
N SER A 9 -6.14 -5.58 -10.48
CA SER A 9 -6.99 -5.34 -11.66
C SER A 9 -8.42 -4.91 -11.28
N ALA A 10 -8.99 -5.47 -10.22
CA ALA A 10 -10.31 -5.09 -9.71
C ALA A 10 -10.40 -3.64 -9.22
N ASN A 11 -9.26 -3.00 -8.90
CA ASN A 11 -9.16 -1.61 -8.45
C ASN A 11 -8.71 -0.65 -9.56
N ILE A 12 -8.58 -1.15 -10.80
CA ILE A 12 -8.33 -0.34 -12.00
C ILE A 12 -9.62 -0.33 -12.82
N LEU A 13 -10.38 0.75 -12.69
CA LEU A 13 -11.63 0.94 -13.43
C LEU A 13 -11.35 1.57 -14.79
N LEU A 14 -12.24 1.35 -15.75
CA LEU A 14 -12.21 2.00 -17.05
C LEU A 14 -13.42 2.90 -17.20
N ASP A 15 -13.22 4.12 -17.68
CA ASP A 15 -14.33 4.98 -18.08
C ASP A 15 -14.80 4.72 -19.52
N ASN A 16 -15.78 5.49 -19.98
CA ASN A 16 -16.39 5.35 -21.30
C ASN A 16 -15.43 5.64 -22.47
N THR A 17 -14.24 6.17 -22.19
CA THR A 17 -13.18 6.43 -23.16
C THR A 17 -12.00 5.48 -23.02
N TRP A 18 -12.17 4.38 -22.28
CA TRP A 18 -11.11 3.41 -22.00
C TRP A 18 -9.92 3.99 -21.23
N VAL A 19 -10.14 5.08 -20.49
CA VAL A 19 -9.12 5.65 -19.61
C VAL A 19 -9.16 4.95 -18.27
N ALA A 20 -8.00 4.42 -17.85
CA ALA A 20 -7.84 3.77 -16.56
C ALA A 20 -7.91 4.78 -15.40
N LYS A 21 -8.67 4.42 -14.36
CA LYS A 21 -8.82 5.17 -13.11
C LYS A 21 -8.56 4.25 -11.92
N ILE A 22 -7.71 4.70 -11.02
CA ILE A 22 -7.42 3.99 -9.77
C ILE A 22 -8.61 4.21 -8.83
N ALA A 23 -9.12 3.12 -8.25
CA ALA A 23 -10.22 3.12 -7.30
C ALA A 23 -9.84 2.38 -6.02
N ASP A 24 -10.68 2.52 -4.99
CA ASP A 24 -10.53 1.85 -3.69
C ASP A 24 -9.28 2.26 -2.87
N PHE A 25 -9.31 3.51 -2.41
CA PHE A 25 -8.28 4.08 -1.54
C PHE A 25 -8.43 3.68 -0.06
N GLY A 26 -9.25 2.67 0.28
CA GLY A 26 -9.55 2.30 1.67
C GLY A 26 -8.32 1.88 2.48
N LEU A 27 -7.29 1.36 1.80
CA LEU A 27 -6.01 0.97 2.41
C LEU A 27 -4.89 1.99 2.20
N SER A 28 -5.20 3.15 1.61
CA SER A 28 -4.18 4.15 1.26
C SER A 28 -3.58 4.85 2.49
N LYS A 29 -2.32 5.26 2.38
CA LYS A 29 -1.60 6.02 3.42
C LYS A 29 -0.93 7.26 2.84
N LEU A 30 -0.89 8.32 3.65
CA LEU A 30 -0.10 9.51 3.37
C LEU A 30 1.33 9.28 3.87
N GLN A 31 2.29 9.47 2.97
CA GLN A 31 3.70 9.54 3.33
C GLN A 31 4.12 11.00 3.47
N CYS A 32 4.60 11.34 4.67
CA CYS A 32 5.17 12.64 4.98
C CYS A 32 6.50 12.81 4.21
N THR A 33 6.56 13.80 3.34
CA THR A 33 7.70 14.11 2.46
C THR A 33 8.87 14.79 3.18
N ASN A 34 8.79 14.96 4.49
CA ASN A 34 9.71 15.78 5.27
C ASN A 34 10.92 14.98 5.78
N GLN A 35 10.93 13.66 5.57
CA GLN A 35 12.02 12.78 5.98
C GLN A 35 12.84 12.42 4.74
N GLN A 36 14.14 12.72 4.78
CA GLN A 36 15.08 12.29 3.75
C GLN A 36 15.17 10.76 3.80
N GLY A 37 14.63 10.09 2.77
CA GLY A 37 14.48 8.64 2.72
C GLY A 37 13.02 8.26 2.47
N THR A 38 12.75 7.62 1.33
CA THR A 38 11.40 7.25 0.86
C THR A 38 10.81 6.03 1.58
N THR A 39 11.18 5.77 2.83
CA THR A 39 10.69 4.61 3.57
C THR A 39 9.28 4.86 4.07
N LEU A 40 8.36 3.97 3.71
CA LEU A 40 6.98 4.03 4.17
C LEU A 40 6.86 3.28 5.50
N ILE A 41 6.78 4.03 6.60
CA ILE A 41 6.63 3.45 7.94
C ILE A 41 5.16 3.08 8.14
N THR A 42 4.88 1.79 8.31
CA THR A 42 3.53 1.26 8.59
C THR A 42 3.61 0.14 9.61
N ASN A 43 2.65 0.10 10.55
CA ASN A 43 2.58 -0.92 11.59
C ASN A 43 1.93 -2.23 11.11
N ASN A 44 1.46 -2.26 9.86
CA ASN A 44 0.89 -3.45 9.25
C ASN A 44 1.15 -3.52 7.75
N VAL A 45 1.17 -4.76 7.25
CA VAL A 45 1.01 -5.07 5.83
C VAL A 45 -0.48 -5.08 5.52
N ALA A 46 -0.89 -4.42 4.42
CA ALA A 46 -2.22 -4.61 3.85
C ALA A 46 -2.15 -4.59 2.33
N GLY A 47 -3.14 -5.22 1.72
CA GLY A 47 -3.25 -5.39 0.28
C GLY A 47 -3.65 -6.83 -0.04
N THR A 48 -3.85 -7.10 -1.32
CA THR A 48 -4.23 -8.43 -1.79
C THR A 48 -2.99 -9.30 -1.98
N LYS A 49 -2.89 -10.42 -1.25
CA LYS A 49 -1.67 -11.26 -1.13
C LYS A 49 -0.91 -11.52 -2.43
N VAL A 50 -1.60 -11.88 -3.51
CA VAL A 50 -0.96 -12.21 -4.80
C VAL A 50 -0.36 -10.99 -5.53
N TYR A 51 -0.76 -9.79 -5.15
CA TYR A 51 -0.27 -8.52 -5.69
C TYR A 51 0.70 -7.80 -4.74
N LEU A 52 1.01 -8.38 -3.57
CA LEU A 52 1.95 -7.78 -2.62
C LEU A 52 3.39 -7.87 -3.15
N ASP A 53 4.14 -6.80 -2.92
CA ASP A 53 5.60 -6.84 -3.09
C ASP A 53 6.20 -7.77 -2.01
N PRO A 54 7.05 -8.74 -2.37
CA PRO A 54 7.65 -9.66 -1.41
C PRO A 54 8.46 -8.96 -0.30
N GLU A 55 9.14 -7.85 -0.59
CA GLU A 55 9.87 -7.09 0.42
C GLU A 55 8.90 -6.38 1.38
N TYR A 56 7.79 -5.88 0.85
CA TYR A 56 6.72 -5.30 1.66
C TYR A 56 6.05 -6.35 2.56
N GLU A 57 5.77 -7.55 2.05
CA GLU A 57 5.23 -8.67 2.84
C GLU A 57 6.16 -9.04 4.01
N ASN A 58 7.47 -8.96 3.78
CA ASN A 58 8.51 -9.21 4.78
C ASN A 58 8.81 -8.01 5.71
N THR A 59 8.13 -6.87 5.53
CA THR A 59 8.35 -5.68 6.37
C THR A 59 7.76 -5.84 7.78
N VAL A 60 6.90 -6.84 8.02
CA VAL A 60 6.53 -7.26 9.39
C VAL A 60 7.69 -8.06 9.98
N GLY A 61 8.67 -7.36 10.56
CA GLY A 61 9.66 -8.01 11.40
C GLY A 61 9.00 -8.67 12.61
N PRO A 62 9.56 -9.76 13.17
CA PRO A 62 9.02 -10.51 14.32
C PRO A 62 8.94 -9.74 15.66
N ASN A 63 9.05 -8.40 15.64
CA ASN A 63 9.21 -7.55 16.83
C ASN A 63 8.10 -6.51 17.03
N MET A 64 6.88 -6.75 16.52
CA MET A 64 5.69 -5.95 16.93
C MET A 64 4.77 -6.67 17.93
N ASP A 65 5.04 -7.94 18.23
CA ASP A 65 4.53 -8.62 19.42
C ASP A 65 5.65 -8.67 20.46
N LEU A 66 5.83 -7.61 21.27
CA LEU A 66 6.54 -7.74 22.56
C LEU A 66 6.25 -6.66 23.62
N ASP A 67 5.34 -5.70 23.39
CA ASP A 67 4.87 -4.80 24.46
C ASP A 67 3.33 -4.81 24.54
N LEU A 68 2.80 -5.80 25.26
CA LEU A 68 1.56 -5.71 26.05
C LEU A 68 1.88 -6.05 27.51
#